data_AF-A0A835LCF3-F1
#
_entry.id   AF-A0A835LCF3-F1
#
_cell.length_a   1.000
_cell.length_b   1.000
_cell.length_c   1.000
_cell.angle_alpha   90.00
_cell.angle_beta   90.00
_cell.angle_gamma   90.00
#
_symmetry.space_group_name_H-M   'P 1'
#
loop_
_entity.id
_entity.type
_entity.pdbx_description
1 polymer ?
#
loop_
_entity_poly.entity_id
_entity_poly.type
_entity_poly.pdbx_seq_one_letter_code
_entity_poly.pdbx_strand_id
1 'polypeptide(L)'
;MDKNMELLLRKLDEKLEKQANLITQSVTKNVTEAIDEKMNAIMEENKLLKNKVLELELKIKSLEREKRKNNLVFFGVEEIGKTERELVDYIKDTIEESGVQMNSQEISNIYRIGKQAENKNRPVVVSSQPNGRNTLYSRISRGSHQKYMLKKITLRKL
;
A
#
# COMPACT_ATOMS: atom_id res chain seq x y z
N MET A 1 84.60 15.53 13.10
CA MET A 1 83.89 14.33 12.60
C MET A 1 82.37 14.52 12.60
N ASP A 2 81.85 15.61 13.20
CA ASP A 2 80.41 15.81 13.43
C ASP A 2 79.60 16.25 12.20
N LYS A 3 80.15 17.10 11.32
CA LYS A 3 79.42 17.60 10.13
C LYS A 3 78.98 16.50 9.15
N ASN A 4 79.79 15.44 9.00
CA ASN A 4 79.46 14.32 8.12
C ASN A 4 78.38 13.42 8.74
N MET A 5 78.38 13.28 10.07
CA MET A 5 77.34 12.55 10.80
C MET A 5 76.01 13.30 10.75
N GLU A 6 76.04 14.62 10.94
CA GLU A 6 74.87 15.50 10.85
C GLU A 6 74.24 15.47 9.45
N LEU A 7 75.07 15.50 8.39
CA LEU A 7 74.60 15.36 7.01
C LEU A 7 73.99 13.98 6.73
N LEU A 8 74.51 12.92 7.35
CA LEU A 8 73.97 11.56 7.24
C LEU A 8 72.61 11.45 7.90
N LEU A 9 72.46 11.97 9.12
CA LEU A 9 71.18 11.99 9.85
C LEU A 9 70.12 12.76 9.08
N ARG A 10 70.46 13.93 8.53
CA ARG A 10 69.52 14.71 7.71
C ARG A 10 69.04 13.96 6.48
N LYS A 11 69.93 13.26 5.78
CA LYS A 11 69.57 12.42 4.62
C LYS A 11 68.72 11.20 5.01
N LEU A 12 68.92 10.68 6.22
CA LEU A 12 68.11 9.60 6.76
C LEU A 12 66.68 10.09 7.04
N ASP A 13 66.53 11.24 7.70
CA ASP A 13 65.24 11.87 7.98
C ASP A 13 64.49 12.19 6.68
N GLU A 14 65.17 12.81 5.70
CA GLU A 14 64.60 13.09 4.37
C GLU A 14 64.11 11.81 3.66
N LYS A 15 64.79 10.67 3.86
CA LYS A 15 64.37 9.37 3.28
C LYS A 15 63.20 8.76 4.05
N LEU A 16 63.20 8.85 5.37
CA LEU A 16 62.12 8.35 6.23
C LEU A 16 60.83 9.12 5.97
N GLU A 17 60.90 10.44 5.85
CA GLU A 17 59.75 11.29 5.54
C GLU A 17 59.18 10.97 4.15
N LYS A 18 60.05 10.78 3.14
CA LYS A 18 59.61 10.32 1.81
C LYS A 18 58.93 8.96 1.85
N GLN A 19 59.48 8.00 2.60
CA GLN A 19 58.85 6.69 2.75
C GLN A 19 57.51 6.78 3.49
N ALA A 20 57.42 7.55 4.57
CA ALA A 20 56.18 7.76 5.32
C ALA A 20 55.09 8.37 4.43
N ASN A 21 55.44 9.35 3.61
CA ASN A 21 54.53 9.98 2.66
C ASN A 21 54.05 9.00 1.58
N LEU A 22 54.96 8.19 1.01
CA LEU A 22 54.61 7.18 0.01
C LEU A 22 53.70 6.09 0.58
N ILE A 23 53.99 5.62 1.79
CA ILE A 23 53.16 4.62 2.49
C ILE A 23 51.78 5.22 2.76
N THR A 24 51.72 6.44 3.30
CA THR A 24 50.45 7.11 3.60
C THR A 24 49.62 7.30 2.33
N GLN A 25 50.21 7.79 1.25
CA GLN A 25 49.50 7.94 -0.04
C GLN A 25 49.00 6.60 -0.59
N SER A 26 49.81 5.55 -0.54
CA SER A 26 49.44 4.22 -1.01
C SER A 26 48.29 3.63 -0.18
N VAL A 27 48.39 3.71 1.15
CA VAL A 27 47.34 3.21 2.06
C VAL A 27 46.07 4.03 1.89
N THR A 28 46.15 5.36 1.86
CA THR A 28 44.97 6.22 1.65
C THR A 28 44.29 5.87 0.34
N LYS A 29 45.04 5.75 -0.75
CA LYS A 29 44.49 5.38 -2.07
C LYS A 29 43.76 4.03 -2.04
N ASN A 30 44.40 2.99 -1.50
CA ASN A 30 43.81 1.65 -1.44
C ASN A 30 42.55 1.63 -0.56
N VAL A 31 42.56 2.37 0.57
CA VAL A 31 41.40 2.48 1.45
C VAL A 31 40.27 3.25 0.78
N THR A 32 40.56 4.36 0.09
CA THR A 32 39.54 5.12 -0.63
C THR A 32 38.94 4.31 -1.77
N GLU A 33 39.74 3.57 -2.54
CA GLU A 33 39.25 2.71 -3.61
C GLU A 33 38.33 1.60 -3.06
N ALA A 34 38.73 0.93 -1.97
CA ALA A 34 37.91 -0.09 -1.33
C ALA A 34 36.59 0.47 -0.74
N ILE A 35 36.61 1.72 -0.25
CA ILE A 35 35.40 2.41 0.22
C ILE A 35 34.49 2.75 -0.96
N ASP A 36 35.05 3.31 -2.04
CA ASP A 36 34.28 3.70 -3.23
C ASP A 36 33.62 2.48 -3.88
N GLU A 37 34.32 1.36 -3.99
CA GLU A 37 33.74 0.09 -4.48
C GLU A 37 32.54 -0.36 -3.65
N LYS A 38 32.68 -0.37 -2.31
CA LYS A 38 31.59 -0.74 -1.41
C LYS A 38 30.45 0.26 -1.46
N MET A 39 30.76 1.55 -1.56
CA MET A 39 29.76 2.62 -1.66
C MET A 39 28.94 2.47 -2.95
N ASN A 40 29.60 2.20 -4.07
CA ASN A 40 28.95 1.96 -5.35
C ASN A 40 28.06 0.71 -5.31
N ALA A 41 28.51 -0.38 -4.69
CA ALA A 41 27.69 -1.58 -4.49
C ALA A 41 26.43 -1.27 -3.67
N ILE A 42 26.57 -0.54 -2.55
CA ILE A 42 25.44 -0.14 -1.71
C ILE A 42 24.47 0.78 -2.48
N MET A 43 24.98 1.72 -3.28
CA MET A 43 24.13 2.60 -4.09
C MET A 43 23.29 1.83 -5.11
N GLU A 44 23.90 0.85 -5.79
CA GLU A 44 23.19 0.05 -6.79
C GLU A 44 22.14 -0.86 -6.15
N GLU A 45 22.47 -1.50 -5.02
CA GLU A 45 21.49 -2.26 -4.23
C GLU A 45 20.34 -1.38 -3.76
N ASN A 46 20.62 -0.17 -3.28
CA ASN A 46 19.60 0.78 -2.82
C ASN A 46 18.66 1.19 -3.96
N LYS A 47 19.20 1.41 -5.17
CA LYS A 47 18.40 1.69 -6.37
C LYS A 47 17.48 0.52 -6.72
N LEU A 48 18.01 -0.71 -6.69
CA LEU A 48 17.24 -1.92 -6.93
C LEU A 48 16.13 -2.12 -5.89
N LEU A 49 16.41 -1.87 -4.62
CA LEU A 49 15.43 -1.91 -3.54
C LEU A 49 14.31 -0.89 -3.73
N LYS A 50 14.65 0.36 -4.06
CA LYS A 50 13.67 1.41 -4.36
C LYS A 50 12.74 1.01 -5.51
N ASN A 51 13.27 0.42 -6.57
CA ASN A 51 12.46 -0.06 -7.68
C ASN A 51 11.50 -1.18 -7.25
N LYS A 52 11.97 -2.15 -6.45
CA LYS A 52 11.10 -3.20 -5.90
C LYS A 52 10.01 -2.64 -5.00
N VAL A 53 10.31 -1.64 -4.18
CA VAL A 53 9.30 -0.97 -3.34
C VAL A 53 8.21 -0.35 -4.22
N LEU A 54 8.57 0.39 -5.27
CA LEU A 54 7.60 0.97 -6.20
C LEU A 54 6.74 -0.09 -6.90
N GLU A 55 7.35 -1.19 -7.34
CA GLU A 55 6.62 -2.31 -7.95
C GLU A 55 5.60 -2.92 -6.98
N LEU A 56 6.01 -3.16 -5.73
CA LEU A 56 5.13 -3.69 -4.69
C LEU A 56 3.99 -2.73 -4.35
N GLU A 57 4.25 -1.43 -4.26
CA GLU A 57 3.21 -0.42 -4.04
C GLU A 57 2.18 -0.40 -5.17
N LEU A 58 2.62 -0.49 -6.42
CA LEU A 58 1.73 -0.57 -7.58
C LEU A 58 0.89 -1.85 -7.54
N LYS A 59 1.49 -2.98 -7.18
CA LYS A 59 0.79 -4.26 -7.04
C LYS A 59 -0.26 -4.20 -5.93
N ILE A 60 0.07 -3.62 -4.77
CA ILE A 60 -0.88 -3.42 -3.66
C ILE A 60 -2.05 -2.55 -4.12
N LYS A 61 -1.79 -1.42 -4.78
CA LYS A 61 -2.84 -0.53 -5.31
C LYS A 61 -3.76 -1.25 -6.30
N SER A 62 -3.20 -2.10 -7.17
CA SER A 62 -3.98 -2.91 -8.11
C SER A 62 -4.87 -3.91 -7.38
N LEU A 63 -4.31 -4.66 -6.44
CA LEU A 63 -5.04 -5.65 -5.64
C LEU A 63 -6.16 -5.01 -4.80
N GLU A 64 -5.90 -3.85 -4.20
CA GLU A 64 -6.94 -3.10 -3.48
C GLU A 64 -8.06 -2.64 -4.41
N ARG A 65 -7.71 -2.15 -5.61
CA ARG A 65 -8.68 -1.73 -6.62
C ARG A 65 -9.53 -2.91 -7.07
N GLU A 66 -8.94 -4.07 -7.33
CA GLU A 66 -9.65 -5.29 -7.70
C GLU A 66 -10.57 -5.78 -6.58
N LYS A 67 -10.10 -5.76 -5.32
CA LYS A 67 -10.92 -6.10 -4.15
C LYS A 67 -12.11 -5.17 -4.00
N ARG A 68 -11.91 -3.86 -4.21
CA ARG A 68 -12.99 -2.86 -4.14
C ARG A 68 -13.93 -2.94 -5.34
N LYS A 69 -13.46 -3.39 -6.51
CA LYS A 69 -14.24 -3.47 -7.76
C LYS A 69 -15.51 -4.29 -7.66
N ASN A 70 -15.66 -5.20 -6.68
CA ASN A 70 -16.89 -5.98 -6.48
C ASN A 70 -17.74 -5.52 -5.29
N ASN A 71 -17.32 -4.45 -4.60
CA ASN A 71 -18.00 -3.94 -3.41
C ASN A 71 -19.04 -2.86 -3.76
N LEU A 72 -20.23 -2.97 -3.18
CA LEU A 72 -21.27 -1.94 -3.17
C LEU A 72 -21.41 -1.37 -1.76
N VAL A 73 -21.65 -0.06 -1.66
CA VAL A 73 -21.86 0.59 -0.36
C VAL A 73 -23.27 1.12 -0.29
N PHE A 74 -23.98 0.68 0.75
CA PHE A 74 -25.33 1.12 1.09
C PHE A 74 -25.24 2.11 2.25
N PHE A 75 -25.67 3.34 2.02
CA PHE A 75 -25.80 4.38 3.06
C PHE A 75 -27.25 4.47 3.53
N GLY A 76 -27.46 4.78 4.81
CA GLY A 76 -28.80 4.97 5.36
C GLY A 76 -29.48 3.70 5.88
N VAL A 77 -28.81 2.56 5.83
CA VAL A 77 -29.28 1.28 6.38
C VAL A 77 -29.35 1.37 7.91
N GLU A 78 -30.55 1.21 8.48
CA GLU A 78 -30.77 1.23 9.93
C GLU A 78 -29.84 0.23 10.64
N GLU A 79 -29.40 0.55 11.87
CA GLU A 79 -28.54 -0.34 12.70
C GLU A 79 -29.36 -1.51 13.28
N ILE A 80 -30.09 -2.22 12.42
CA ILE A 80 -30.83 -3.44 12.69
C ILE A 80 -29.98 -4.62 12.18
N GLY A 81 -30.00 -5.72 12.93
CA GLY A 81 -29.19 -6.90 12.66
C GLY A 81 -27.78 -6.79 13.25
N LYS A 82 -27.53 -7.51 14.34
CA LYS A 82 -26.19 -7.61 14.96
C LYS A 82 -25.34 -8.67 14.27
N THR A 83 -26.00 -9.66 13.67
CA THR A 83 -25.35 -10.81 13.04
C THR A 83 -25.24 -10.61 11.53
N GLU A 84 -24.20 -11.18 10.91
CA GLU A 84 -24.00 -11.13 9.46
C GLU A 84 -25.22 -11.66 8.68
N ARG A 85 -25.83 -12.76 9.14
CA ARG A 85 -27.02 -13.36 8.51
C ARG A 85 -28.22 -12.41 8.50
N GLU A 86 -28.49 -11.76 9.62
CA GLU A 86 -29.57 -10.77 9.74
C GLU A 86 -29.33 -9.58 8.79
N LEU A 87 -28.07 -9.20 8.61
CA LEU A 87 -27.69 -8.13 7.69
C LEU A 87 -27.84 -8.54 6.22
N VAL A 88 -27.53 -9.80 5.88
CA VAL A 88 -27.79 -10.38 4.56
C VAL A 88 -29.28 -10.34 4.25
N ASP A 89 -30.11 -10.84 5.17
CA ASP A 89 -31.56 -10.89 4.98
C ASP A 89 -32.16 -9.49 4.84
N TYR A 90 -31.75 -8.54 5.70
CA TYR A 90 -32.20 -7.15 5.62
C TYR A 90 -31.83 -6.49 4.28
N ILE A 91 -30.60 -6.67 3.80
CA ILE A 91 -30.18 -6.11 2.52
C ILE A 91 -30.89 -6.79 1.36
N LYS A 92 -31.11 -8.11 1.44
CA LYS A 92 -31.88 -8.84 0.44
C LYS A 92 -33.32 -8.30 0.35
N ASP A 93 -34.01 -8.17 1.48
CA ASP A 93 -35.36 -7.62 1.53
C ASP A 93 -35.40 -6.18 0.96
N THR A 94 -34.40 -5.36 1.33
CA THR A 94 -34.26 -3.98 0.81
C THR A 94 -34.05 -3.95 -0.71
N ILE A 95 -33.37 -4.93 -1.29
CA ILE A 95 -33.15 -5.06 -2.74
C ILE A 95 -34.37 -5.66 -3.42
N GLU A 96 -35.08 -6.61 -2.81
CA GLU A 96 -36.32 -7.17 -3.34
C GLU A 96 -37.45 -6.12 -3.35
N GLU A 97 -37.50 -5.24 -2.33
CA GLU A 97 -38.35 -4.03 -2.33
C GLU A 97 -38.11 -3.12 -3.54
N SER A 98 -36.91 -3.18 -4.15
CA SER A 98 -36.53 -2.46 -5.36
C SER A 98 -37.10 -3.06 -6.66
N GLY A 99 -37.74 -4.22 -6.58
CA GLY A 99 -38.17 -5.00 -7.75
C GLY A 99 -37.06 -5.86 -8.37
N VAL A 100 -35.95 -6.07 -7.65
CA VAL A 100 -34.83 -6.91 -8.10
C VAL A 100 -34.77 -8.17 -7.24
N GLN A 101 -35.01 -9.31 -7.86
CA GLN A 101 -34.78 -10.60 -7.20
C GLN A 101 -33.29 -10.84 -7.02
N MET A 102 -32.89 -11.18 -5.78
CA MET A 102 -31.51 -11.46 -5.42
C MET A 102 -31.44 -12.74 -4.59
N ASN A 103 -30.57 -13.67 -4.97
CA ASN A 103 -30.28 -14.83 -4.14
C ASN A 103 -29.21 -14.48 -3.08
N SER A 104 -29.39 -14.91 -1.83
CA SER A 104 -28.41 -14.70 -0.75
C SER A 104 -27.02 -15.27 -1.11
N GLN A 105 -26.95 -16.29 -1.98
CA GLN A 105 -25.70 -16.90 -2.46
C GLN A 105 -24.88 -15.96 -3.38
N GLU A 106 -25.47 -14.89 -3.92
CA GLU A 106 -24.78 -13.89 -4.72
C GLU A 106 -23.92 -12.95 -3.86
N ILE A 107 -24.24 -12.86 -2.56
CA ILE A 107 -23.47 -12.09 -1.57
C ILE A 107 -22.32 -12.95 -1.06
N SER A 108 -21.10 -12.51 -1.32
CA SER A 108 -19.90 -13.19 -0.85
C SER A 108 -19.52 -12.76 0.57
N ASN A 109 -19.69 -11.49 0.91
CA ASN A 109 -19.32 -10.95 2.21
C ASN A 109 -20.11 -9.67 2.50
N ILE A 110 -20.45 -9.43 3.76
CA ILE A 110 -21.19 -8.24 4.19
C ILE A 110 -20.71 -7.74 5.54
N TYR A 111 -20.45 -6.43 5.65
CA TYR A 111 -20.03 -5.83 6.91
C TYR A 111 -20.31 -4.33 6.97
N ARG A 112 -20.46 -3.81 8.19
CA ARG A 112 -20.57 -2.36 8.45
C ARG A 112 -19.20 -1.73 8.58
N ILE A 113 -19.04 -0.50 8.07
CA ILE A 113 -17.79 0.26 8.17
C ILE A 113 -17.91 1.45 9.12
N GLY A 114 -16.87 1.66 9.94
CA GLY A 114 -16.78 2.77 10.89
C GLY A 114 -17.22 2.43 12.32
N LYS A 115 -16.98 3.39 13.23
CA LYS A 115 -17.40 3.30 14.63
C LYS A 115 -18.90 3.52 14.76
N GLN A 116 -19.54 2.79 15.67
CA GLN A 116 -20.95 3.01 16.00
C GLN A 116 -21.11 4.38 16.65
N ALA A 117 -22.09 5.16 16.18
CA ALA A 117 -22.43 6.46 16.72
C ALA A 117 -23.94 6.55 16.88
N GLU A 118 -24.42 7.14 17.98
CA GLU A 118 -25.84 7.15 18.35
C GLU A 118 -26.75 7.81 17.30
N ASN A 119 -26.23 8.79 16.55
CA ASN A 119 -26.99 9.57 15.57
C ASN A 119 -26.64 9.29 14.11
N LYS A 120 -25.86 8.23 13.81
CA LYS A 120 -25.46 7.92 12.43
C LYS A 120 -25.44 6.43 12.13
N ASN A 121 -26.20 6.04 11.12
CA ASN A 121 -26.18 4.70 10.54
C ASN A 121 -24.84 4.46 9.83
N ARG A 122 -24.13 3.38 10.19
CA ARG A 122 -22.88 3.02 9.50
C ARG A 122 -23.19 2.51 8.09
N PRO A 123 -22.37 2.88 7.09
CA PRO A 123 -22.51 2.31 5.76
C PRO A 123 -22.27 0.79 5.80
N VAL A 124 -23.04 0.06 5.00
CA VAL A 124 -22.90 -1.39 4.81
C VAL A 124 -22.17 -1.63 3.50
N VAL A 125 -21.08 -2.40 3.56
CA VAL A 125 -20.34 -2.87 2.39
C VAL A 125 -20.82 -4.28 2.07
N VAL A 126 -21.23 -4.47 0.82
CA VAL A 126 -21.65 -5.77 0.29
C VAL A 126 -20.71 -6.15 -0.84
N SER A 127 -20.01 -7.26 -0.69
CA SER A 127 -19.18 -7.86 -1.73
C SER A 127 -20.00 -8.88 -2.52
N SER A 128 -20.10 -8.68 -3.83
CA SER A 128 -20.76 -9.62 -4.74
C SER A 128 -19.74 -10.64 -5.28
N GLN A 129 -20.24 -11.79 -5.77
CA GLN A 129 -19.45 -12.70 -6.60
C GLN A 129 -18.80 -11.96 -7.80
N PRO A 130 -17.64 -12.45 -8.31
CA PRO A 130 -16.96 -11.86 -9.46
C PRO A 130 -17.92 -11.68 -10.64
N ASN A 131 -17.88 -10.49 -11.27
CA ASN A 131 -18.74 -10.08 -12.40
C ASN A 131 -20.20 -9.72 -12.07
N GLY A 132 -20.67 -9.91 -10.82
CA GLY A 132 -22.05 -9.60 -10.41
C GLY A 132 -22.33 -8.13 -10.08
N ARG A 133 -21.31 -7.29 -9.84
CA ARG A 133 -21.53 -5.92 -9.34
C ARG A 133 -22.23 -5.00 -10.33
N ASN A 134 -21.82 -5.00 -11.61
CA ASN A 134 -22.38 -4.07 -12.59
C ASN A 134 -23.82 -4.48 -12.98
N THR A 135 -24.07 -5.78 -13.08
CA THR A 135 -25.42 -6.32 -13.31
C THR A 135 -26.31 -6.02 -12.10
N LEU A 136 -25.86 -6.25 -10.88
CA LEU A 136 -26.62 -5.94 -9.66
C LEU A 136 -26.87 -4.43 -9.52
N TYR A 137 -25.86 -3.58 -9.69
CA TYR A 137 -26.00 -2.12 -9.62
C TYR A 137 -26.98 -1.59 -10.68
N SER A 138 -26.91 -2.09 -11.91
CA SER A 138 -27.82 -1.67 -12.99
C SER A 138 -29.25 -2.17 -12.78
N ARG A 139 -29.43 -3.39 -12.27
CA ARG A 139 -30.75 -3.92 -11.87
C ARG A 139 -31.36 -3.05 -10.77
N ILE A 140 -30.60 -2.78 -9.71
CA ILE A 140 -31.05 -1.92 -8.59
C ILE A 140 -31.35 -0.52 -9.11
N SER A 141 -30.46 0.11 -9.87
CA SER A 141 -30.65 1.48 -10.39
C SER A 141 -31.88 1.61 -11.29
N ARG A 142 -32.22 0.56 -12.05
CA ARG A 142 -33.41 0.51 -12.93
C ARG A 142 -34.70 0.25 -12.16
N GLY A 143 -34.70 -0.69 -11.20
CA GLY A 143 -35.82 -0.92 -10.30
C GLY A 143 -36.08 0.28 -9.36
N SER A 144 -35.04 1.06 -9.06
CA SER A 144 -35.11 2.16 -8.12
C SER A 144 -35.87 3.39 -8.58
N HIS A 145 -36.05 3.58 -9.90
CA HIS A 145 -36.63 4.81 -10.45
C HIS A 145 -38.09 5.06 -10.06
N GLN A 146 -38.81 4.03 -9.59
CA GLN A 146 -40.25 4.17 -9.30
C GLN A 146 -40.62 4.18 -7.80
N LYS A 147 -39.69 3.88 -6.87
CA LYS A 147 -40.04 3.77 -5.43
C LYS A 147 -39.05 4.40 -4.42
N TYR A 148 -37.78 4.62 -4.78
CA TYR A 148 -36.76 5.18 -3.85
C TYR A 148 -36.86 6.69 -3.61
N MET A 149 -37.84 7.37 -4.24
CA MET A 149 -38.24 8.71 -3.81
C MET A 149 -38.78 8.74 -2.36
N LEU A 150 -39.03 7.59 -1.71
CA LEU A 150 -39.60 7.52 -0.36
C LEU A 150 -38.68 6.96 0.76
N LYS A 151 -37.52 6.32 0.48
CA LYS A 151 -36.57 5.85 1.52
C LYS A 151 -35.13 6.34 1.23
N LYS A 152 -34.50 7.02 2.20
CA LYS A 152 -33.18 7.67 2.15
C LYS A 152 -31.99 6.69 2.08
N ILE A 153 -32.00 5.69 1.19
CA ILE A 153 -30.87 4.78 1.01
C ILE A 153 -30.12 5.17 -0.26
N THR A 154 -28.84 5.52 -0.12
CA THR A 154 -27.97 5.90 -1.25
C THR A 154 -27.00 4.76 -1.56
N LEU A 155 -26.96 4.33 -2.82
CA LEU A 155 -26.03 3.30 -3.31
C LEU A 155 -24.82 3.98 -3.98
N ARG A 156 -23.60 3.57 -3.60
CA ARG A 156 -22.38 4.03 -4.30
C ARG A 156 -21.47 2.88 -4.71
N LYS A 157 -20.80 3.12 -5.83
CA LYS A 157 -19.69 2.31 -6.34
C LYS A 157 -18.39 2.74 -5.62
N LEU A 158 -17.67 1.77 -5.04
CA LEU A 158 -16.26 1.93 -4.61
C LEU A 158 -15.26 1.72 -5.73
#